data_AF-A0A354QAZ1-F1
#
_entry.id   AF-A0A354QAZ1-F1
#
_cell.length_a   1.000
_cell.length_b   1.000
_cell.length_c   1.000
_cell.angle_alpha   90.00
_cell.angle_beta   90.00
_cell.angle_gamma   90.00
#
_symmetry.space_group_name_H-M   'P 1'
#
loop_
_entity.id
_entity.type
_entity.pdbx_description
1 polymer ?
#
loop_
_entity_poly.entity_id
_entity_poly.type
_entity_poly.pdbx_seq_one_letter_code
_entity_poly.pdbx_strand_id
1 'polypeptide(L)'
;LHIERYTNFGISSEELRSGKPIIGIAQTGSDLVPCNRIHINLALRVREGIREAGGIALEFPVHPIQETGKRPTAALDRNLQYLGLVEVLFGYPIDGVVLTIGCDKTTPALL
;
A
#
# COMPACT_ATOMS: atom_id res chain seq x y z
N LEU A 1 12.90 -1.13 -17.60
CA LEU A 1 12.42 -1.30 -16.21
C LEU A 1 13.53 -1.96 -15.39
N HIS A 2 14.02 -1.32 -14.33
CA HIS A 2 15.05 -1.89 -13.45
C HIS A 2 14.42 -2.92 -12.49
N ILE A 3 14.10 -4.10 -13.00
CA ILE A 3 13.43 -5.18 -12.24
C ILE A 3 14.37 -5.98 -11.32
N GLU A 4 15.68 -5.87 -11.52
CA GLU A 4 16.69 -6.69 -10.82
C GLU A 4 16.57 -6.60 -9.29
N ARG A 5 16.30 -5.41 -8.74
CA ARG A 5 16.18 -5.26 -7.28
C ARG A 5 14.91 -5.91 -6.71
N TYR A 6 13.87 -6.08 -7.50
CA TYR A 6 12.64 -6.76 -7.08
C TYR A 6 12.81 -8.27 -6.94
N THR A 7 13.88 -8.86 -7.49
CA THR A 7 14.13 -10.31 -7.37
C THR A 7 14.86 -10.71 -6.07
N ASN A 8 15.29 -9.75 -5.26
CA ASN A 8 16.10 -9.99 -4.06
C ASN A 8 15.32 -10.59 -2.88
N PHE A 9 13.98 -10.67 -2.96
CA PHE A 9 13.13 -11.13 -1.86
C PHE A 9 12.09 -12.17 -2.31
N GLY A 10 12.37 -12.90 -3.39
CA GLY A 10 11.61 -14.11 -3.76
C GLY A 10 10.60 -13.96 -4.90
N ILE A 11 10.53 -12.81 -5.58
CA ILE A 11 9.82 -12.68 -6.85
C ILE A 11 10.78 -13.08 -7.99
N SER A 12 10.37 -13.97 -8.88
CA SER A 12 11.24 -14.40 -9.97
C SER A 12 11.25 -13.37 -11.12
N SER A 13 12.34 -13.35 -11.90
CA SER A 13 12.42 -12.52 -13.10
C SER A 13 11.40 -12.93 -14.16
N GLU A 14 11.04 -14.21 -14.22
CA GLU A 14 9.97 -14.75 -15.06
C GLU A 14 8.61 -14.20 -14.64
N GLU A 15 8.32 -14.20 -13.34
CA GLU A 15 7.06 -13.67 -12.80
C GLU A 15 6.90 -12.19 -13.18
N LEU A 16 7.93 -11.36 -12.96
CA LEU A 16 7.92 -9.93 -13.34
C LEU A 16 7.80 -9.68 -14.85
N ARG A 17 8.13 -10.66 -15.69
CA ARG A 17 8.06 -10.56 -17.16
C ARG A 17 6.84 -11.27 -17.76
N SER A 18 6.03 -11.91 -16.93
CA SER A 18 4.89 -12.73 -17.37
C SER A 18 3.70 -11.94 -17.89
N GLY A 19 3.71 -10.60 -17.74
CA GLY A 19 2.57 -9.74 -18.08
C GLY A 19 1.41 -9.81 -17.09
N LYS A 20 1.58 -10.52 -15.97
CA LYS A 20 0.62 -10.50 -14.85
C LYS A 20 0.50 -9.07 -14.29
N PRO A 21 -0.71 -8.64 -13.88
CA PRO A 21 -0.89 -7.33 -13.29
C PRO A 21 -0.17 -7.23 -11.94
N ILE A 22 0.55 -6.14 -11.73
CA ILE A 22 1.19 -5.79 -10.46
C ILE A 22 0.20 -4.99 -9.63
N ILE A 23 -0.25 -5.58 -8.54
CA ILE A 23 -1.23 -4.99 -7.62
C ILE A 23 -0.52 -4.48 -6.38
N GLY A 24 -0.60 -3.17 -6.17
CA GLY A 24 -0.12 -2.51 -4.97
C GLY A 24 -1.05 -2.75 -3.77
N ILE A 25 -0.49 -2.89 -2.58
CA ILE A 25 -1.25 -2.86 -1.31
C ILE A 25 -0.76 -1.65 -0.52
N ALA A 26 -1.56 -0.58 -0.50
CA ALA A 26 -1.23 0.64 0.23
C ALA A 26 -1.51 0.43 1.73
N GLN A 27 -0.46 0.13 2.50
CA GLN A 27 -0.52 -0.24 3.92
C GLN A 27 -0.56 1.00 4.82
N THR A 28 -1.65 1.15 5.57
CA THR A 28 -1.84 2.23 6.56
C THR A 28 -1.65 1.79 8.01
N GLY A 29 -1.56 0.48 8.27
CA GLY A 29 -1.40 -0.10 9.59
C GLY A 29 0.03 0.02 10.10
N SER A 30 0.18 0.41 11.36
CA SER A 30 1.46 0.44 12.09
C SER A 30 1.20 0.48 13.59
N ASP A 31 2.24 0.32 14.42
CA ASP A 31 2.11 0.53 15.86
C ASP A 31 1.75 1.99 16.22
N LEU A 32 2.07 2.96 15.34
CA LEU A 32 1.66 4.36 15.48
C LEU A 32 0.17 4.56 15.14
N VAL A 33 -0.43 3.68 14.34
CA VAL A 33 -1.80 3.79 13.83
C VAL A 33 -2.63 2.57 14.27
N PRO A 34 -2.99 2.46 15.56
CA PRO A 34 -3.71 1.29 16.11
C PRO A 34 -5.06 1.05 15.44
N CYS A 35 -5.77 2.11 15.01
CA CYS A 35 -7.03 2.02 14.24
C CYS A 35 -6.88 1.18 12.95
N ASN A 36 -5.72 1.23 12.30
CA ASN A 36 -5.45 0.50 11.05
C ASN A 36 -4.50 -0.67 11.25
N ARG A 37 -4.01 -0.93 12.47
CA ARG A 37 -3.02 -1.97 12.74
C ARG A 37 -3.47 -3.37 12.34
N ILE A 38 -4.77 -3.62 12.30
CA ILE A 38 -5.34 -4.88 11.79
C ILE A 38 -4.90 -5.18 10.35
N HIS A 39 -4.62 -4.15 9.55
CA HIS A 39 -4.19 -4.28 8.15
C HIS A 39 -2.81 -4.92 7.98
N ILE A 40 -1.97 -4.97 9.02
CA ILE A 40 -0.73 -5.76 9.00
C ILE A 40 -1.05 -7.24 8.77
N ASN A 41 -2.15 -7.74 9.37
CA ASN A 41 -2.57 -9.13 9.20
C ASN A 41 -3.44 -9.30 7.95
N LEU A 42 -4.32 -8.34 7.63
CA LEU A 42 -5.19 -8.45 6.46
C LEU A 42 -4.41 -8.33 5.14
N ALA A 43 -3.31 -7.58 5.10
CA ALA A 43 -2.45 -7.50 3.92
C ALA A 43 -1.92 -8.87 3.48
N LEU A 44 -1.65 -9.78 4.42
CA LEU A 44 -1.29 -11.16 4.09
C LEU A 44 -2.41 -11.90 3.35
N ARG A 45 -3.67 -11.73 3.77
CA ARG A 45 -4.83 -12.34 3.11
C ARG A 45 -5.09 -11.73 1.74
N VAL A 46 -4.95 -10.41 1.62
CA VAL A 46 -5.06 -9.69 0.33
C VAL A 46 -3.97 -10.16 -0.63
N ARG A 47 -2.73 -10.28 -0.16
CA ARG A 47 -1.59 -10.77 -0.93
C ARG A 47 -1.84 -12.17 -1.49
N GLU A 48 -2.34 -13.10 -0.67
CA GLU A 48 -2.68 -14.44 -1.16
C GLU A 48 -3.82 -14.40 -2.19
N GLY A 49 -4.87 -13.61 -1.97
CA GLY A 49 -5.97 -13.46 -2.94
C GLY A 49 -5.50 -12.91 -4.30
N ILE A 50 -4.59 -11.93 -4.30
CA ILE A 50 -3.99 -11.42 -5.54
C ILE A 50 -3.20 -12.52 -6.25
N ARG A 51 -2.39 -13.30 -5.52
CA ARG A 51 -1.57 -14.38 -6.09
C ARG A 51 -2.42 -15.52 -6.64
N GLU A 52 -3.47 -15.93 -5.91
CA GLU A 52 -4.44 -16.95 -6.35
C GLU A 52 -5.18 -16.52 -7.62
N ALA A 53 -5.48 -15.23 -7.76
CA ALA A 53 -6.08 -14.65 -8.96
C ALA A 53 -5.07 -14.43 -10.11
N GLY A 54 -3.80 -14.80 -9.93
CA GLY A 54 -2.76 -14.70 -10.96
C GLY A 54 -2.08 -13.33 -11.07
N GLY A 55 -2.21 -12.44 -10.07
CA GLY A 55 -1.49 -11.17 -10.00
C GLY A 55 -0.18 -11.25 -9.21
N ILE A 56 0.61 -10.17 -9.26
CA ILE A 56 1.82 -9.98 -8.45
C ILE A 56 1.50 -8.95 -7.37
N ALA A 57 1.65 -9.31 -6.10
CA ALA A 57 1.32 -8.41 -5.00
C ALA A 57 2.58 -7.70 -4.47
N LEU A 58 2.54 -6.36 -4.42
CA LEU A 58 3.57 -5.53 -3.81
C LEU A 58 2.97 -4.66 -2.72
N GLU A 59 3.32 -4.93 -1.47
CA GLU A 59 2.92 -4.09 -0.33
C GLU A 59 3.89 -2.91 -0.17
N PHE A 60 3.36 -1.72 0.09
CA PHE A 60 4.15 -0.54 0.41
C PHE A 60 3.46 0.32 1.48
N PRO A 61 4.22 0.99 2.36
CA PRO A 61 3.64 1.87 3.37
C PRO A 61 3.19 3.20 2.75
N VAL A 62 2.21 3.84 3.39
CA VAL A 62 1.87 5.25 3.15
C VAL A 62 2.14 6.09 4.39
N HIS A 63 2.14 7.43 4.24
CA HIS A 63 2.29 8.35 5.36
C HIS A 63 1.32 8.00 6.50
N PRO A 64 1.77 7.76 7.74
CA PRO A 64 0.89 7.29 8.81
C PRO A 64 -0.05 8.40 9.28
N ILE A 65 -1.33 8.07 9.49
CA ILE A 65 -2.31 8.97 10.07
C ILE A 65 -3.04 8.28 11.22
N GLN A 66 -2.92 8.84 12.42
CA GLN A 66 -3.68 8.44 13.59
C GLN A 66 -4.43 9.66 14.14
N GLU A 67 -5.76 9.58 14.20
CA GLU A 67 -6.63 10.74 14.48
C GLU A 67 -6.34 11.39 15.84
N THR A 68 -6.34 10.59 16.92
CA THR A 68 -6.38 11.11 18.30
C THR A 68 -5.04 11.54 18.87
N GLY A 69 -3.94 11.07 18.29
CA GLY A 69 -2.56 11.26 18.74
C GLY A 69 -1.80 12.27 17.88
N LYS A 70 -2.32 12.64 16.71
CA LYS A 70 -1.72 13.67 15.85
C LYS A 70 -2.11 15.07 16.32
N ARG A 71 -1.10 15.94 16.45
CA ARG A 71 -1.26 17.38 16.76
C ARG A 71 -0.71 18.22 15.61
N PRO A 72 -1.26 19.42 15.33
CA PRO A 72 -2.47 20.00 15.94
C PRO A 72 -3.76 19.29 15.51
N THR A 73 -3.78 18.67 14.33
CA THR A 73 -4.90 17.85 13.84
C THR A 73 -4.41 16.89 12.75
N ALA A 74 -5.02 15.71 12.64
CA ALA A 74 -4.79 14.75 11.57
C ALA A 74 -5.25 15.25 10.18
N ALA A 75 -6.10 16.28 10.11
CA ALA A 75 -6.55 16.85 8.85
C ALA A 75 -5.38 17.39 7.99
N LEU A 76 -4.29 17.85 8.61
CA LEU A 76 -3.08 18.28 7.91
C LEU A 76 -2.42 17.14 7.13
N ASP A 77 -2.43 15.94 7.71
CA ASP A 77 -1.77 14.78 7.13
C ASP A 77 -2.58 14.15 5.99
N ARG A 78 -3.89 14.45 5.89
CA ARG A 78 -4.76 13.94 4.81
C ARG A 78 -4.18 14.25 3.43
N ASN A 79 -3.84 15.51 3.18
CA ASN A 79 -3.30 15.93 1.88
C ASN A 79 -1.86 15.45 1.67
N LEU A 80 -1.08 15.32 2.76
CA LEU A 80 0.28 14.79 2.68
C LEU A 80 0.29 13.31 2.30
N GLN A 81 -0.59 12.51 2.90
CA GLN A 81 -0.77 11.09 2.54
C GLN A 81 -1.28 10.95 1.11
N TYR A 82 -2.25 11.79 0.70
CA TYR A 82 -2.71 11.85 -0.69
C TYR A 82 -1.57 12.11 -1.67
N LEU A 83 -0.77 13.16 -1.45
CA LEU A 83 0.36 13.50 -2.34
C LEU A 83 1.36 12.35 -2.44
N GLY A 84 1.73 11.75 -1.29
CA GLY A 84 2.63 10.60 -1.28
C GLY A 84 2.08 9.41 -2.06
N LEU A 85 0.77 9.14 -1.93
CA LEU A 85 0.13 8.05 -2.65
C LEU A 85 0.11 8.29 -4.16
N VAL A 86 -0.25 9.50 -4.61
CA VAL A 86 -0.26 9.86 -6.05
C VAL A 86 1.09 9.61 -6.69
N GLU A 87 2.17 10.06 -6.05
CA GLU A 87 3.53 9.88 -6.56
C GLU A 87 3.94 8.40 -6.61
N VAL A 88 3.53 7.59 -5.63
CA VAL A 88 3.81 6.15 -5.65
C VAL A 88 3.06 5.46 -6.79
N LEU A 89 1.76 5.74 -6.93
CA LEU A 89 0.94 5.10 -7.96
C LEU A 89 1.34 5.52 -9.38
N PHE A 90 1.79 6.76 -9.57
CA PHE A 90 2.25 7.26 -10.86
C PHE A 90 3.69 6.83 -11.18
N GLY A 91 4.57 6.79 -10.18
CA GLY A 91 6.01 6.60 -10.36
C GLY A 91 6.50 5.16 -10.37
N TYR A 92 5.72 4.21 -9.84
CA TYR A 92 6.09 2.80 -9.73
C TYR A 92 5.25 1.90 -10.65
N PRO A 93 5.74 0.69 -11.01
CA PRO A 93 5.03 -0.21 -11.91
C PRO A 93 3.85 -0.88 -11.18
N ILE A 94 2.74 -0.16 -11.03
CA ILE A 94 1.52 -0.60 -10.35
C ILE A 94 0.35 -0.49 -11.34
N ASP A 95 -0.32 -1.61 -11.63
CA ASP A 95 -1.46 -1.68 -12.55
C ASP A 95 -2.81 -1.49 -11.84
N GLY A 96 -2.83 -1.70 -10.52
CA GLY A 96 -3.99 -1.51 -9.68
C GLY A 96 -3.59 -1.47 -8.20
N VAL A 97 -4.47 -0.96 -7.34
CA VAL A 97 -4.17 -0.81 -5.91
C VAL A 97 -5.32 -1.25 -5.02
N VAL A 98 -4.99 -1.94 -3.93
CA VAL A 98 -5.88 -2.18 -2.80
C VAL A 98 -5.57 -1.15 -1.72
N LEU A 99 -6.58 -0.39 -1.33
CA LEU A 99 -6.47 0.69 -0.33
C LEU A 99 -6.85 0.15 1.04
N THR A 100 -5.89 0.03 1.95
CA THR A 100 -6.20 -0.32 3.34
C THR A 100 -6.66 0.94 4.08
N ILE A 101 -7.96 1.04 4.35
CA ILE A 101 -8.60 2.23 4.93
C ILE A 101 -9.21 1.90 6.30
N GLY A 102 -9.35 2.90 7.17
CA GLY A 102 -9.96 2.72 8.49
C GLY A 102 -10.04 4.01 9.30
N CYS A 103 -8.91 4.49 9.81
CA CYS A 103 -8.79 5.71 10.59
C CYS A 103 -9.31 6.92 9.80
N ASP A 104 -9.96 7.86 10.48
CA ASP A 104 -10.76 8.94 9.91
C ASP A 104 -10.26 9.54 8.60
N LYS A 105 -8.99 9.99 8.55
CA LYS A 105 -8.45 10.68 7.36
C LYS A 105 -7.81 9.75 6.33
N THR A 106 -7.63 8.46 6.63
CA THR A 106 -7.07 7.51 5.66
C THR A 106 -8.04 7.25 4.52
N THR A 107 -9.33 6.99 4.80
CA THR A 107 -10.34 6.78 3.74
C THR A 107 -10.39 7.92 2.70
N PRO A 108 -10.54 9.20 3.08
CA PRO A 108 -10.57 10.29 2.10
C PRO A 108 -9.20 10.70 1.54
N ALA A 109 -8.08 10.21 2.10
CA ALA A 109 -6.76 10.49 1.55
C ALA A 109 -6.36 9.49 0.45
N LEU A 110 -6.90 8.26 0.52
CA LEU A 110 -6.57 7.18 -0.40
C LEU A 110 -7.58 7.01 -1.55
N LEU A 111 -8.80 7.55 -1.43
CA LEU A 111 -9.84 7.59 -2.47
C LEU A 111 -9.69 8.82 -3.37
#